data_AF-A0A285Q8N0-F1
#
_entry.id   AF-A0A285Q8N0-F1
#
_cell.length_a   1.000
_cell.length_b   1.000
_cell.length_c   1.000
_cell.angle_alpha   90.00
_cell.angle_beta   90.00
_cell.angle_gamma   90.00
#
_symmetry.space_group_name_H-M   'P 1'
#
loop_
_entity.id
_entity.type
_entity.pdbx_description
1 polymer ?
#
loop_
_entity_poly.entity_id
_entity_poly.type
_entity_poly.pdbx_seq_one_letter_code
_entity_poly.pdbx_strand_id
1 'polypeptide(L)'
;MKFPIVTVTLVLAALGFVLWDQTREQPQAVDASRFTNLSANPAKLSTAVDWIVTQVPSLCEKATGQAEGAEASASCVKQAQSRTSTCRRGVYDRFPSVVASNAVFRDLSITLINCLLPPWK
;
A
#
# COMPACT_ATOMS: atom_id res chain seq x y z
N MET A 1 -34.74 -11.67 30.10
CA MET A 1 -33.40 -11.02 30.08
C MET A 1 -33.23 -10.35 28.72
N LYS A 2 -32.98 -9.04 28.68
CA LYS A 2 -32.87 -8.27 27.44
C LYS A 2 -31.46 -8.49 26.89
N PHE A 3 -31.32 -9.40 25.93
CA PHE A 3 -30.04 -9.66 25.27
C PHE A 3 -29.51 -8.35 24.69
N PRO A 4 -28.22 -8.02 24.91
CA PRO A 4 -27.66 -6.76 24.45
C PRO A 4 -27.39 -6.89 22.95
N ILE A 5 -28.45 -6.72 22.16
CA ILE A 5 -28.45 -6.87 20.70
C ILE A 5 -27.34 -6.01 20.06
N VAL A 6 -27.09 -4.83 20.62
CA VAL A 6 -26.05 -3.89 20.15
C VAL A 6 -24.64 -4.48 20.26
N THR A 7 -24.35 -5.21 21.33
CA THR A 7 -23.03 -5.80 21.53
C THR A 7 -22.82 -6.97 20.57
N VAL A 8 -23.87 -7.77 20.35
CA VAL A 8 -23.83 -8.91 19.43
C VAL A 8 -23.63 -8.43 17.99
N THR A 9 -24.31 -7.36 17.57
CA THR A 9 -24.16 -6.81 16.22
C THR A 9 -22.79 -6.20 15.97
N LEU A 10 -22.20 -5.50 16.96
CA LEU A 10 -20.84 -4.96 16.85
C LEU A 10 -19.80 -6.08 16.73
N VAL A 11 -19.94 -7.15 17.52
CA VAL A 11 -19.03 -8.30 17.46
C VAL A 11 -19.13 -9.01 16.11
N LEU A 12 -20.34 -9.19 15.57
CA LEU A 12 -20.55 -9.77 14.24
C LEU A 12 -19.97 -8.91 13.12
N ALA A 13 -20.12 -7.58 13.22
CA ALA A 13 -19.54 -6.65 12.24
C ALA A 13 -18.01 -6.68 12.27
N ALA A 14 -17.41 -6.72 13.47
CA ALA A 14 -15.96 -6.84 13.64
C ALA A 14 -15.44 -8.18 13.08
N LEU A 15 -16.12 -9.28 13.37
CA LEU A 15 -15.76 -10.60 12.82
C LEU A 15 -15.90 -10.64 11.30
N GLY A 16 -16.95 -10.04 10.74
CA GLY A 16 -17.11 -9.92 9.29
C GLY A 16 -16.00 -9.11 8.63
N PHE A 17 -15.56 -8.02 9.27
CA PHE A 17 -14.43 -7.21 8.80
C PHE A 17 -13.11 -8.01 8.83
N VAL A 18 -12.85 -8.74 9.91
CA VAL A 18 -11.65 -9.59 10.03
C VAL A 18 -11.65 -10.73 9.02
N LEU A 19 -12.81 -11.38 8.80
CA LEU A 19 -12.93 -12.44 7.79
C LEU A 19 -12.72 -11.90 6.38
N TRP A 20 -13.27 -10.72 6.08
CA TRP A 20 -13.10 -10.04 4.79
C TRP A 20 -11.65 -9.65 4.53
N ASP A 21 -10.94 -9.20 5.56
CA ASP A 21 -9.51 -8.89 5.49
C ASP A 21 -8.66 -10.16 5.24
N GLN A 22 -8.96 -11.24 5.95
CA GLN A 22 -8.29 -12.54 5.78
C GLN A 22 -8.53 -13.21 4.41
N THR A 23 -9.68 -12.95 3.77
CA THR A 23 -10.01 -13.53 2.45
C THR A 23 -9.47 -12.72 1.27
N ARG A 24 -8.86 -11.55 1.49
CA ARG A 24 -8.10 -10.91 0.42
C ARG A 24 -6.84 -11.71 0.14
N GLU A 25 -6.77 -12.30 -1.04
CA GLU A 25 -5.53 -12.87 -1.58
C GLU A 25 -4.44 -11.79 -1.57
N GLN A 26 -3.47 -11.94 -0.64
CA GLN A 26 -2.28 -11.13 -0.67
C GLN A 26 -1.50 -11.50 -1.95
N PRO A 27 -1.25 -10.54 -2.86
CA PRO A 27 -0.43 -10.81 -4.04
C PRO A 27 0.92 -11.37 -3.57
N GLN A 28 1.44 -12.39 -4.26
CA GLN A 28 2.76 -12.98 -3.95
C GLN A 28 3.76 -11.87 -3.60
N ALA A 29 4.30 -11.93 -2.38
CA ALA A 29 5.21 -10.92 -1.88
C ALA A 29 6.42 -10.84 -2.82
N VAL A 30 6.53 -9.75 -3.58
CA VAL A 30 7.72 -9.50 -4.39
C VAL A 30 8.86 -9.25 -3.40
N ASP A 31 9.87 -10.12 -3.44
CA ASP A 31 11.03 -10.02 -2.55
C ASP A 31 11.79 -8.71 -2.84
N ALA A 32 11.99 -7.89 -1.80
CA ALA A 32 12.74 -6.63 -1.88
C ALA A 32 14.17 -6.84 -2.43
N SER A 33 14.73 -8.04 -2.24
CA SER A 33 16.02 -8.46 -2.78
C SER A 33 16.08 -8.33 -4.31
N ARG A 34 14.95 -8.40 -5.00
CA ARG A 34 14.85 -8.25 -6.48
C ARG A 34 15.19 -6.83 -6.95
N PHE A 35 15.15 -5.84 -6.07
CA PHE A 35 15.47 -4.44 -6.38
C PHE A 35 16.90 -4.03 -5.95
N THR A 36 17.71 -4.96 -5.42
CA THR A 36 19.08 -4.65 -4.95
C THR A 36 20.10 -4.47 -6.08
N ASN A 37 19.92 -5.16 -7.21
CA ASN A 37 20.77 -5.04 -8.39
C ASN A 37 19.95 -4.96 -9.68
N LEU A 38 19.31 -3.81 -9.87
CA LEU A 38 18.45 -3.55 -11.03
C LEU A 38 19.21 -3.47 -12.35
N SER A 39 20.52 -3.23 -12.32
CA SER A 39 21.35 -3.22 -13.51
C SER A 39 21.65 -4.63 -14.03
N ALA A 40 21.76 -5.62 -13.14
CA ALA A 40 21.87 -7.03 -13.52
C ALA A 40 20.50 -7.71 -13.71
N ASN A 41 19.47 -7.25 -12.99
CA ASN A 41 18.13 -7.83 -13.00
C ASN A 41 17.06 -6.73 -13.12
N PRO A 42 16.82 -6.21 -14.33
CA PRO A 42 15.84 -5.15 -14.53
C PRO A 42 14.42 -5.63 -14.21
N ALA A 43 13.64 -4.78 -13.54
CA ALA A 43 12.27 -5.07 -13.16
C ALA A 43 11.27 -4.39 -14.11
N LYS A 44 10.10 -5.01 -14.31
CA LYS A 44 8.99 -4.34 -14.99
C LYS A 44 8.47 -3.21 -14.11
N LEU A 45 8.12 -2.07 -14.72
CA LEU A 45 7.57 -0.92 -14.02
C LEU A 45 6.31 -1.31 -13.21
N SER A 46 5.43 -2.13 -13.80
CA SER A 46 4.23 -2.61 -13.11
C SER A 46 4.56 -3.40 -11.85
N THR A 47 5.55 -4.30 -11.92
CA THR A 47 6.00 -5.08 -10.75
C THR A 47 6.58 -4.19 -9.65
N ALA A 48 7.36 -3.17 -10.03
CA ALA A 48 7.91 -2.22 -9.07
C ALA A 48 6.79 -1.39 -8.40
N VAL A 49 5.84 -0.89 -9.19
CA VAL A 49 4.70 -0.11 -8.68
C VAL A 49 3.81 -0.96 -7.77
N ASP A 50 3.47 -2.18 -8.18
CA ASP A 50 2.64 -3.09 -7.39
C ASP A 50 3.31 -3.41 -6.06
N TRP A 51 4.63 -3.64 -6.05
CA TRP A 51 5.38 -3.83 -4.81
C TRP A 51 5.37 -2.60 -3.90
N ILE A 52 5.54 -1.38 -4.43
CA ILE A 52 5.48 -0.17 -3.60
C ILE A 52 4.07 0.01 -3.01
N VAL A 53 3.03 -0.33 -3.77
CA VAL A 53 1.64 -0.26 -3.29
C VAL A 53 1.37 -1.25 -2.16
N THR A 54 1.99 -2.43 -2.15
CA THR A 54 1.85 -3.36 -1.00
C THR A 54 2.53 -2.83 0.28
N GLN A 55 3.47 -1.89 0.17
CA GLN A 55 4.11 -1.24 1.31
C GLN A 55 3.27 -0.09 1.91
N VAL A 56 2.13 0.27 1.33
CA VAL A 56 1.30 1.40 1.80
C VAL A 56 0.92 1.33 3.28
N PRO A 57 0.53 0.18 3.87
CA PRO A 57 0.23 0.10 5.30
C PRO A 57 1.41 0.51 6.19
N SER A 58 2.60 -0.07 5.94
CA SER A 58 3.81 0.24 6.71
C SER A 58 4.30 1.67 6.49
N LEU A 59 4.04 2.24 5.31
CA LEU A 59 4.32 3.65 5.02
C LEU A 59 3.34 4.59 5.76
N CYS A 60 2.07 4.23 5.85
CA CYS A 60 1.06 4.98 6.58
C CYS A 60 1.30 4.98 8.09
N GLU A 61 1.76 3.86 8.66
CA GLU A 61 2.21 3.82 10.07
C GLU A 61 3.33 4.82 10.32
N LYS A 62 4.37 4.80 9.47
CA LYS A 62 5.52 5.73 9.58
C LYS A 62 5.10 7.19 9.38
N ALA A 63 4.18 7.45 8.46
CA ALA A 63 3.71 8.80 8.16
C ALA A 63 2.81 9.38 9.27
N THR A 64 2.03 8.53 9.94
CA THR A 64 1.11 8.94 11.01
C THR A 64 1.72 8.84 12.40
N GLY A 65 2.82 8.11 12.56
CA GLY A 65 3.40 7.77 13.85
C GLY A 65 2.51 6.84 14.68
N GLN A 66 1.49 6.23 14.07
CA GLN A 66 0.54 5.35 14.74
C GLN A 66 0.71 3.90 14.27
N ALA A 67 0.42 2.95 15.17
CA ALA A 67 0.44 1.53 14.85
C ALA A 67 -0.60 1.17 13.77
N GLU A 68 -0.37 0.04 13.10
CA GLU A 68 -1.32 -0.52 12.14
C GLU A 68 -2.71 -0.66 12.75
N GLY A 69 -3.75 -0.31 11.99
CA GLY A 69 -5.14 -0.40 12.44
C GLY A 69 -5.61 0.75 13.36
N ALA A 70 -4.70 1.63 13.82
CA ALA A 70 -5.12 2.89 14.45
C ALA A 70 -5.88 3.77 13.45
N GLU A 71 -6.81 4.59 13.95
CA GLU A 71 -7.74 5.35 13.09
C GLU A 71 -7.01 6.23 12.04
N ALA A 72 -5.91 6.91 12.41
CA ALA A 72 -5.18 7.72 11.43
C ALA A 72 -4.42 6.87 10.41
N SER A 73 -3.83 5.75 10.83
CA SER A 73 -3.17 4.80 9.93
C SER A 73 -4.17 4.17 8.94
N ALA A 74 -5.32 3.69 9.44
CA ALA A 74 -6.39 3.12 8.61
C ALA A 74 -6.99 4.16 7.64
N SER A 75 -7.17 5.40 8.10
CA SER A 75 -7.62 6.51 7.25
C SER A 75 -6.59 6.84 6.15
N CYS A 76 -5.30 6.84 6.48
CA CYS A 76 -4.22 7.00 5.51
C CYS A 76 -4.25 5.89 4.45
N VAL A 77 -4.36 4.63 4.86
CA VAL A 77 -4.43 3.49 3.93
C VAL A 77 -5.63 3.61 3.00
N LYS A 78 -6.80 3.97 3.53
CA LYS A 78 -8.02 4.15 2.74
C LYS A 78 -7.88 5.29 1.71
N GLN A 79 -7.25 6.40 2.10
CA GLN A 79 -6.95 7.51 1.19
C GLN A 79 -5.92 7.13 0.12
N ALA A 80 -4.87 6.41 0.50
CA ALA A 80 -3.88 5.93 -0.46
C ALA A 80 -4.52 4.98 -1.49
N GLN A 81 -5.37 4.05 -1.05
CA GLN A 81 -6.09 3.12 -1.94
C GLN A 81 -6.99 3.85 -2.95
N SER A 82 -7.66 4.93 -2.56
CA SER A 82 -8.50 5.71 -3.48
C SER A 82 -7.68 6.46 -4.54
N ARG A 83 -6.43 6.81 -4.21
CA ARG A 83 -5.49 7.50 -5.12
C ARG A 83 -4.67 6.54 -5.99
N THR A 84 -4.56 5.27 -5.62
CA THR A 84 -3.71 4.27 -6.32
C THR A 84 -3.91 4.23 -7.83
N SER A 85 -5.16 4.30 -8.30
CA SER A 85 -5.45 4.26 -9.75
C SER A 85 -4.85 5.46 -10.49
N THR A 86 -5.02 6.66 -9.96
CA THR A 86 -4.49 7.92 -10.51
C THR A 86 -2.97 7.98 -10.40
N CYS A 87 -2.41 7.64 -9.23
CA CYS A 87 -0.97 7.67 -9.01
C CYS A 87 -0.23 6.67 -9.91
N ARG A 88 -0.79 5.46 -10.08
CA ARG A 88 -0.23 4.44 -10.98
C ARG A 88 -0.22 4.91 -12.43
N ARG A 89 -1.30 5.55 -12.91
CA ARG A 89 -1.34 6.14 -14.26
C ARG A 89 -0.25 7.20 -14.43
N GLY A 90 -0.19 8.18 -13.51
CA GLY A 90 0.81 9.26 -13.61
C GLY A 90 2.26 8.76 -13.58
N VAL A 91 2.53 7.66 -12.88
CA VAL A 91 3.83 7.00 -12.89
C VAL A 91 4.09 6.25 -14.19
N TYR A 92 3.12 5.50 -14.71
CA TYR A 92 3.26 4.79 -15.99
C TYR A 92 3.49 5.72 -17.18
N ASP A 93 2.95 6.94 -17.13
CA ASP A 93 3.16 7.96 -18.16
C ASP A 93 4.55 8.63 -18.08
N ARG A 94 5.17 8.63 -16.89
CA ARG A 94 6.43 9.35 -16.63
C ARG A 94 7.68 8.47 -16.67
N PHE A 95 7.56 7.20 -16.28
CA PHE A 95 8.70 6.30 -16.09
C PHE A 95 8.83 5.28 -17.23
N PRO A 96 10.06 4.80 -17.53
CA PRO A 96 10.25 3.75 -18.51
C PRO A 96 9.55 2.46 -18.08
N SER A 97 9.05 1.69 -19.05
CA SER A 97 8.38 0.40 -18.82
C SER A 97 9.25 -0.66 -18.12
N VAL A 98 10.57 -0.48 -18.18
CA VAL A 98 11.58 -1.30 -17.53
C VAL A 98 12.45 -0.43 -16.63
N VAL A 99 12.54 -0.82 -15.36
CA VAL A 99 13.36 -0.18 -14.34
C VAL A 99 14.68 -0.95 -14.23
N ALA A 100 15.73 -0.42 -14.84
CA ALA A 100 17.05 -1.06 -14.93
C ALA A 100 18.13 -0.38 -14.04
N SER A 101 17.74 0.59 -13.23
CA SER A 101 18.68 1.28 -12.35
C SER A 101 18.06 1.67 -11.01
N ASN A 102 18.91 1.68 -9.99
CA ASN A 102 18.53 2.10 -8.63
C ASN A 102 18.10 3.57 -8.60
N ALA A 103 18.68 4.41 -9.47
CA ALA A 103 18.29 5.82 -9.59
C ALA A 103 16.84 5.97 -10.08
N VAL A 104 16.46 5.23 -11.14
CA VAL A 104 15.09 5.23 -11.67
C VAL A 104 14.12 4.65 -10.65
N PHE A 105 14.47 3.55 -9.98
CA PHE A 105 13.63 2.96 -8.95
C PHE A 105 13.42 3.89 -7.75
N ARG A 106 14.46 4.63 -7.34
CA ARG A 106 14.35 5.62 -6.26
C ARG A 106 13.41 6.76 -6.64
N ASP A 107 13.56 7.33 -7.84
CA ASP A 107 12.72 8.43 -8.31
C ASP A 107 11.25 7.99 -8.49
N LEU A 108 11.05 6.78 -9.04
CA LEU A 108 9.77 6.10 -9.09
C LEU A 108 9.13 5.99 -7.71
N SER A 109 9.88 5.46 -6.74
CA SER A 109 9.41 5.26 -5.37
C SER A 109 9.00 6.57 -4.72
N ILE A 110 9.84 7.61 -4.81
CA ILE A 110 9.56 8.93 -4.25
C ILE A 110 8.31 9.53 -4.90
N THR A 111 8.21 9.49 -6.22
CA THR A 111 7.06 10.02 -6.97
C THR A 111 5.77 9.32 -6.57
N LEU A 112 5.78 7.99 -6.50
CA LEU A 112 4.61 7.20 -6.16
C LEU A 112 4.19 7.42 -4.70
N ILE A 113 5.14 7.41 -3.76
CA ILE A 113 4.88 7.63 -2.33
C ILE A 113 4.30 9.03 -2.10
N ASN A 114 4.86 10.06 -2.73
CA ASN A 114 4.36 11.43 -2.60
C ASN A 114 2.96 11.61 -3.20
N CYS A 115 2.59 10.79 -4.17
CA CYS A 115 1.23 10.79 -4.71
C CYS A 115 0.23 10.06 -3.80
N LEU A 116 0.65 8.91 -3.25
CA LEU A 116 -0.21 8.04 -2.42
C LEU A 116 -0.47 8.63 -1.03
N LEU A 117 0.56 9.20 -0.40
CA LEU A 117 0.46 9.69 0.96
C LEU A 117 0.06 11.17 1.00
N PRO A 118 -0.62 11.63 2.07
CA PRO A 118 -0.76 13.06 2.32
C PRO A 118 0.62 13.72 2.53
N PRO A 119 0.75 15.03 2.26
CA PRO A 119 2.02 15.74 2.48
C PRO A 119 2.45 15.57 3.94
N TRP A 120 3.67 15.08 4.13
CA TRP A 120 4.33 14.93 5.43
C TRP A 120 4.27 16.28 6.16
N LYS A 121 3.64 16.30 7.33
CA LYS A 121 3.49 17.51 8.15
C LYS A 121 4.43 17.47 9.33
#